data_AF-A0A849ELG9-F1
#
_entry.id   AF-A0A849ELG9-F1
#
_cell.length_a   1.000
_cell.length_b   1.000
_cell.length_c   1.000
_cell.angle_alpha   90.00
_cell.angle_beta   90.00
_cell.angle_gamma   90.00
#
_symmetry.space_group_name_H-M   'P 1'
#
loop_
_entity.id
_entity.type
_entity.pdbx_description
1 polymer ?
#
loop_
_entity_poly.entity_id
_entity_poly.type
_entity_poly.pdbx_seq_one_letter_code
_entity_poly.pdbx_strand_id
1 'polypeptide(L)'
;MKITLLKSLMLIGAILSFGLAKAQDVSGTVSDATGPLPGASVVVQGTTNGTQTDFDGNYSISDVGSDAVLVVSYIGYKTQEVAVNGRSTINIVLEEDAQALDEVVIIGYGTTTVKDATGAVTAVTSEDFNGGVISSPEQLIQGKTAGVNIQQTSGEPGAGISVNIRGSNSVRGDNNPLFVVDGVPLAAGNTSPGGDTGSGGSAVRNPLNFLNPSDIESISILKDASATAIYGSRGANGVVIITTKSGKSSAGGRVEFASSLSIATPANRYDLLSRDEFLDAVTLYGGNASAVNFGGNTDWQDFITRTVASQNQNVSYSNNYGKGNIRATFGYQKQFGVIEKTSLERITGRLNLTHRFLDDKLT
;
A
#
# COMPACT_ATOMS: atom_id res chain seq x y z
N MET A 1 70.74 -11.81 -25.39
CA MET A 1 70.15 -11.48 -24.07
C MET A 1 69.94 -9.98 -23.80
N LYS A 2 70.61 -9.03 -24.47
CA LYS A 2 70.43 -7.59 -24.19
C LYS A 2 69.15 -6.95 -24.80
N ILE A 3 68.59 -7.52 -25.87
CA ILE A 3 67.39 -6.96 -26.56
C ILE A 3 66.06 -7.44 -25.93
N THR A 4 66.04 -8.61 -25.30
CA THR A 4 64.86 -9.14 -24.61
C THR A 4 64.57 -8.44 -23.28
N LEU A 5 65.62 -7.96 -22.59
CA LEU A 5 65.47 -7.19 -21.35
C LEU A 5 64.85 -5.80 -21.59
N LEU A 6 65.20 -5.15 -22.70
CA LEU A 6 64.70 -3.82 -23.06
C LEU A 6 63.21 -3.84 -23.46
N LYS A 7 62.76 -4.90 -24.13
CA LYS A 7 61.33 -5.10 -24.47
C LYS A 7 60.48 -5.41 -23.23
N SER A 8 61.02 -6.14 -22.26
CA SER A 8 60.35 -6.40 -20.97
C SER A 8 60.19 -5.12 -20.14
N LEU A 9 61.20 -4.25 -20.15
CA LEU A 9 61.17 -2.97 -19.42
C LEU A 9 60.22 -1.94 -20.05
N MET A 10 60.08 -1.93 -21.39
CA MET A 10 59.10 -1.08 -22.08
C MET A 10 57.64 -1.53 -21.86
N LEU A 11 57.40 -2.82 -21.67
CA LEU A 11 56.05 -3.35 -21.40
C LEU A 11 55.57 -3.03 -19.98
N ILE A 12 56.49 -2.97 -19.00
CA ILE A 12 56.19 -2.57 -17.61
C ILE A 12 55.91 -1.06 -17.52
N GLY A 13 56.58 -0.23 -18.33
CA GLY A 13 56.30 1.21 -18.40
C GLY A 13 54.94 1.55 -19.03
N ALA A 14 54.46 0.75 -19.98
CA ALA A 14 53.15 0.96 -20.61
C ALA A 14 51.97 0.59 -19.69
N ILE A 15 52.15 -0.34 -18.74
CA ILE A 15 51.11 -0.76 -17.77
C ILE A 15 50.93 0.27 -16.64
N LEU A 16 51.97 1.07 -16.33
CA LEU A 16 51.89 2.16 -15.35
C LEU A 16 51.21 3.45 -15.86
N SER A 17 50.72 3.44 -17.11
CA SER A 17 50.03 4.57 -17.74
C SER A 17 48.50 4.43 -17.74
N PHE A 18 47.93 3.38 -17.12
CA PHE A 18 46.49 3.28 -16.91
C PHE A 18 46.07 4.17 -15.75
N GLY A 19 45.13 5.08 -16.06
CA GLY A 19 44.79 6.27 -15.29
C GLY A 19 44.56 6.04 -13.79
N LEU A 20 45.20 6.89 -12.99
CA LEU A 20 44.71 7.24 -11.67
C LEU A 20 43.37 7.96 -11.86
N ALA A 21 42.26 7.23 -11.72
CA ALA A 21 40.96 7.85 -11.47
C ALA A 21 41.10 8.62 -10.16
N LYS A 22 41.13 9.96 -10.24
CA LYS A 22 41.20 10.79 -9.04
C LYS A 22 39.81 10.80 -8.41
N ALA A 23 39.64 9.96 -7.39
CA ALA A 23 38.60 10.10 -6.39
C ALA A 23 38.75 11.48 -5.72
N GLN A 24 37.67 12.26 -5.74
CA GLN A 24 37.59 13.54 -5.04
C GLN A 24 36.37 13.55 -4.12
N ASP A 25 36.48 14.33 -3.04
CA ASP A 25 35.33 14.66 -2.21
C ASP A 25 34.53 15.77 -2.89
N VAL A 26 33.24 15.53 -3.08
CA VAL A 26 32.29 16.51 -3.64
C VAL A 26 31.32 16.91 -2.55
N SER A 27 31.22 18.20 -2.30
CA SER A 27 30.32 18.79 -1.31
C SER A 27 29.41 19.85 -1.95
N GLY A 28 28.36 20.26 -1.25
CA GLY A 28 27.51 21.33 -1.73
C GLY A 28 26.19 21.41 -0.99
N THR A 29 25.26 22.15 -1.58
CA THR A 29 23.90 22.35 -1.05
C THR A 29 22.84 21.96 -2.07
N VAL A 30 21.75 21.36 -1.60
CA VAL A 30 20.52 21.18 -2.39
C VAL A 30 19.45 22.11 -1.84
N SER A 31 18.81 22.86 -2.73
CA SER A 31 17.82 23.88 -2.40
C SER A 31 16.68 23.92 -3.43
N ASP A 32 15.60 24.60 -3.09
CA ASP A 32 14.51 24.97 -3.98
C ASP A 32 14.44 26.51 -4.12
N ALA A 33 13.37 27.03 -4.72
CA ALA A 33 13.14 28.48 -4.87
C ALA A 33 12.86 29.22 -3.54
N THR A 34 12.54 28.49 -2.47
CA THR A 34 12.11 28.98 -1.15
C THR A 34 13.15 28.76 -0.04
N GLY A 35 14.09 27.83 -0.18
CA GLY A 35 15.10 27.52 0.83
C GLY A 35 15.88 26.21 0.61
N PRO A 36 16.73 25.81 1.57
CA PRO A 36 17.45 24.54 1.52
C PRO A 36 16.51 23.33 1.68
N LEU A 37 16.85 22.23 1.02
CA LEU A 37 16.05 21.00 1.03
C LEU A 37 16.69 19.93 1.92
N PRO A 38 16.16 19.67 3.12
CA PRO A 38 16.67 18.62 4.01
C PRO A 38 16.15 17.23 3.60
N GLY A 39 17.04 16.23 3.61
CA GLY A 39 16.73 14.85 3.25
C GLY A 39 16.66 14.56 1.74
N ALA A 40 17.17 15.45 0.89
CA ALA A 40 17.36 15.19 -0.54
C ALA A 40 18.41 14.09 -0.75
N SER A 41 18.11 13.12 -1.61
CA SER A 41 19.01 12.01 -1.92
C SER A 41 19.95 12.41 -3.04
N VAL A 42 21.25 12.30 -2.81
CA VAL A 42 22.32 12.60 -3.78
C VAL A 42 23.13 11.32 -4.01
N VAL A 43 23.08 10.76 -5.21
CA VAL A 43 23.72 9.47 -5.54
C VAL A 43 24.59 9.60 -6.79
N VAL A 44 25.76 8.97 -6.81
CA VAL A 44 26.58 8.86 -8.02
C VAL A 44 25.96 7.84 -8.98
N GLN A 45 25.61 8.28 -10.18
CA GLN A 45 24.92 7.49 -11.20
C GLN A 45 25.64 6.15 -11.47
N GLY A 46 24.88 5.05 -11.44
CA GLY A 46 25.41 3.70 -11.69
C GLY A 46 26.14 3.06 -10.50
N THR A 47 26.16 3.70 -9.32
CA THR A 47 26.79 3.16 -8.11
C THR A 47 25.84 3.21 -6.91
N THR A 48 26.22 2.57 -5.80
CA THR A 48 25.56 2.73 -4.49
C THR A 48 26.19 3.82 -3.64
N ASN A 49 27.14 4.59 -4.18
CA ASN A 49 27.78 5.67 -3.45
C ASN A 49 26.85 6.90 -3.46
N GLY A 50 26.33 7.25 -2.28
CA GLY A 50 25.29 8.26 -2.13
C GLY A 50 25.18 8.78 -0.69
N THR A 51 24.57 9.94 -0.53
CA THR A 51 24.33 10.58 0.77
C THR A 51 22.96 11.28 0.78
N GLN A 52 22.54 11.77 1.93
CA GLN A 52 21.35 12.61 2.08
C GLN A 52 21.76 13.98 2.61
N THR A 53 21.03 15.02 2.22
CA THR A 53 21.27 16.37 2.74
C THR A 53 20.85 16.51 4.21
N ASP A 54 21.60 17.34 4.94
CA ASP A 54 21.29 17.70 6.33
C ASP A 54 20.17 18.75 6.45
N PHE A 55 19.90 19.23 7.67
CA PHE A 55 18.84 20.22 7.94
C PHE A 55 19.04 21.55 7.21
N ASP A 56 20.28 21.91 6.88
CA ASP A 56 20.64 23.13 6.17
C ASP A 56 20.81 22.87 4.65
N GLY A 57 20.44 21.66 4.18
CA GLY A 57 20.53 21.26 2.78
C GLY A 57 21.93 20.88 2.32
N ASN A 58 22.92 20.79 3.21
CA ASN A 58 24.30 20.46 2.84
C ASN A 58 24.46 18.95 2.62
N TYR A 59 25.32 18.59 1.67
CA TYR A 59 25.75 17.21 1.46
C TYR A 59 27.27 17.14 1.25
N SER A 60 27.84 15.97 1.53
CA SER A 60 29.21 15.63 1.20
C SER A 60 29.29 14.15 0.82
N ILE A 61 29.95 13.86 -0.30
CA ILE A 61 30.15 12.52 -0.82
C ILE A 61 31.62 12.33 -1.20
N SER A 62 32.22 11.27 -0.66
CA SER A 62 33.61 10.91 -0.93
C SER A 62 33.71 9.95 -2.12
N ASP A 63 34.92 9.80 -2.66
CA ASP A 63 35.22 8.84 -3.73
C ASP A 63 34.41 9.04 -5.02
N VAL A 64 34.22 10.30 -5.44
CA VAL A 64 33.53 10.62 -6.69
C VAL A 64 34.53 10.80 -7.83
N GLY A 65 34.30 10.11 -8.95
CA GLY A 65 35.10 10.27 -10.17
C GLY A 65 34.94 11.67 -10.78
N SER A 66 35.97 12.17 -11.46
CA SER A 66 35.94 13.52 -12.06
C SER A 66 34.91 13.66 -13.20
N ASP A 67 34.54 12.56 -13.84
CA ASP A 67 33.54 12.42 -14.91
C ASP A 67 32.19 11.87 -14.43
N ALA A 68 32.01 11.69 -13.13
CA ALA A 68 30.78 11.16 -12.55
C ALA A 68 29.59 12.12 -12.72
N VAL A 69 28.38 11.56 -12.71
CA VAL A 69 27.11 12.30 -12.70
C VAL A 69 26.44 12.07 -11.35
N LEU A 70 26.04 13.16 -10.70
CA LEU A 70 25.22 13.12 -9.49
C LEU A 70 23.75 13.11 -9.90
N VAL A 71 22.99 12.14 -9.39
CA VAL A 71 21.54 12.08 -9.50
C VAL A 71 20.98 12.58 -8.18
N VAL A 72 20.26 13.70 -8.22
CA VAL A 72 19.61 14.27 -7.05
C VAL A 72 18.10 14.10 -7.18
N SER A 73 17.50 13.56 -6.13
CA SER A 73 16.06 13.33 -6.08
C SER A 73 15.48 13.74 -4.73
N TYR A 74 14.30 14.34 -4.77
CA TYR A 74 13.51 14.69 -3.60
C TYR A 74 12.03 14.58 -3.94
N ILE A 75 11.21 14.21 -2.96
CA ILE A 75 9.78 13.99 -3.18
C ILE A 75 9.13 15.33 -3.55
N GLY A 76 8.36 15.35 -4.64
CA GLY A 76 7.72 16.56 -5.18
C GLY A 76 8.59 17.40 -6.12
N TYR A 77 9.82 16.95 -6.43
CA TYR A 77 10.77 17.65 -7.29
C TYR A 77 11.21 16.78 -8.45
N LYS A 78 11.58 17.42 -9.57
CA LYS A 78 12.14 16.72 -10.73
C LYS A 78 13.52 16.19 -10.39
N THR A 79 13.75 14.91 -10.64
CA THR A 79 15.09 14.32 -10.54
C THR A 79 16.04 15.04 -11.49
N GLN A 80 17.15 15.54 -10.96
CA GLN A 80 18.14 16.29 -11.72
C GLN A 80 19.46 15.53 -11.79
N GLU A 81 20.00 15.41 -12.99
CA GLU A 81 21.33 14.85 -13.23
C GLU A 81 22.35 15.98 -13.41
N VAL A 82 23.40 15.98 -12.58
CA VAL A 82 24.42 17.02 -12.56
C VAL A 82 25.80 16.40 -12.74
N ALA A 83 26.44 16.68 -13.88
CA ALA A 83 27.82 16.24 -14.14
C ALA A 83 28.81 16.94 -13.20
N VAL A 84 29.69 16.16 -12.57
CA VAL A 84 30.69 16.65 -11.61
C VAL A 84 31.74 17.50 -12.32
N ASN A 85 32.23 17.05 -13.49
CA ASN A 85 33.21 17.77 -14.32
C ASN A 85 34.44 18.26 -13.55
N GLY A 86 34.94 17.46 -12.61
CA GLY A 86 36.10 17.78 -11.77
C GLY A 86 35.88 18.89 -10.73
N ARG A 87 34.63 19.28 -10.46
CA ARG A 87 34.30 20.26 -9.41
C ARG A 87 34.19 19.56 -8.05
N SER A 88 34.79 20.14 -7.01
CA SER A 88 34.69 19.68 -5.62
C SER A 88 33.52 20.29 -4.85
N THR A 89 32.91 21.36 -5.39
CA THR A 89 31.73 22.01 -4.79
C THR A 89 30.66 22.23 -5.84
N ILE A 90 29.45 21.71 -5.60
CA ILE A 90 28.32 21.75 -6.53
C ILE A 90 27.04 22.08 -5.77
N ASN A 91 26.46 23.25 -6.03
CA ASN A 91 25.16 23.61 -5.49
C ASN A 91 24.07 23.30 -6.52
N ILE A 92 22.96 22.73 -6.06
CA ILE A 92 21.90 22.17 -6.89
C ILE A 92 20.59 22.80 -6.47
N VAL A 93 19.87 23.39 -7.42
CA VAL A 93 18.54 23.95 -7.20
C VAL A 93 17.55 23.07 -7.93
N LEU A 94 16.73 22.35 -7.18
CA LEU A 94 15.72 21.47 -7.74
C LEU A 94 14.49 22.27 -8.17
N GLU A 95 13.94 21.91 -9.32
CA GLU A 95 12.66 22.44 -9.80
C GLU A 95 11.52 21.56 -9.28
N GLU A 96 10.46 22.20 -8.79
CA GLU A 96 9.23 21.51 -8.40
C GLU A 96 8.66 20.72 -9.59
N ASP A 97 8.24 19.48 -9.34
CA ASP A 97 7.54 18.68 -10.33
C ASP A 97 6.04 18.98 -10.28
N ALA A 98 5.64 20.03 -11.00
CA ALA A 98 4.24 20.44 -11.11
C ALA A 98 3.31 19.34 -11.68
N GLN A 99 3.83 18.27 -12.29
CA GLN A 99 3.02 17.14 -12.75
C GLN A 99 2.69 16.13 -11.64
N ALA A 100 3.35 16.18 -10.49
CA ALA A 100 3.09 15.27 -9.37
C ALA A 100 1.82 15.62 -8.57
N LEU A 101 1.17 16.76 -8.86
CA LEU A 101 0.04 17.30 -8.08
C LEU A 101 -1.34 17.12 -8.73
N ASP A 102 -1.42 16.64 -9.97
CA ASP A 102 -2.71 16.29 -10.57
C ASP A 102 -3.06 14.86 -10.15
N GLU A 103 -3.89 14.73 -9.11
CA GLU A 103 -4.46 13.44 -8.72
C GLU A 103 -5.30 12.92 -9.91
N VAL A 104 -4.77 11.92 -10.60
CA VAL A 104 -5.44 11.29 -11.74
C VAL A 104 -6.50 10.33 -11.22
N VAL A 105 -7.75 10.61 -11.58
CA VAL A 105 -8.90 9.76 -11.26
C VAL A 105 -9.23 8.88 -12.46
N ILE A 106 -9.46 7.60 -12.19
CA ILE A 106 -10.02 6.71 -13.19
C ILE A 106 -11.54 6.80 -13.09
N ILE A 107 -12.20 7.25 -14.17
CA ILE A 107 -13.66 7.27 -14.29
C ILE A 107 -14.05 6.29 -15.38
N GLY A 108 -14.63 5.16 -15.00
CA GLY A 108 -15.03 4.15 -15.98
C GLY A 108 -13.81 3.50 -16.64
N TYR A 109 -13.74 3.63 -17.97
CA TYR A 109 -12.65 3.15 -18.81
C TYR A 109 -11.65 4.25 -19.21
N GLY A 110 -11.84 5.49 -18.73
CA GLY A 110 -10.99 6.63 -19.03
C GLY A 110 -10.25 7.16 -17.80
N THR A 111 -9.12 7.84 -18.03
CA THR A 111 -8.39 8.59 -17.02
C THR A 111 -8.69 10.08 -17.18
N THR A 112 -9.10 10.76 -16.12
CA THR A 112 -9.26 12.22 -16.09
C THR A 112 -8.73 12.76 -14.76
N THR A 113 -8.44 14.05 -14.66
CA THR A 113 -8.01 14.62 -13.36
C THR A 113 -9.23 14.83 -12.46
N VAL A 114 -9.04 14.89 -11.13
CA VAL A 114 -10.13 15.25 -10.20
C VAL A 114 -10.80 16.57 -10.63
N LYS A 115 -10.00 17.51 -11.13
CA LYS A 115 -10.42 18.86 -11.53
C LYS A 115 -11.34 18.87 -12.76
N ASP A 116 -11.12 17.96 -13.70
CA ASP A 116 -11.87 17.90 -14.96
C ASP A 116 -13.04 16.90 -14.90
N ALA A 117 -13.18 16.16 -13.79
CA ALA A 117 -14.27 15.24 -13.56
C ALA A 117 -15.61 15.97 -13.40
N THR A 118 -16.55 15.75 -14.30
CA THR A 118 -17.94 16.22 -14.15
C THR A 118 -18.73 15.26 -13.24
N GLY A 119 -18.98 15.66 -11.99
CA GLY A 119 -19.78 14.90 -11.00
C GLY A 119 -19.05 14.72 -9.67
N ALA A 120 -19.72 14.24 -8.61
CA ALA A 120 -19.08 13.99 -7.32
C ALA A 120 -18.26 12.68 -7.36
N VAL A 121 -16.98 12.85 -7.70
CA VAL A 121 -15.96 11.81 -7.61
C VAL A 121 -14.98 12.17 -6.51
N THR A 122 -14.55 11.18 -5.74
CA THR A 122 -13.46 11.35 -4.77
C THR A 122 -12.45 10.24 -4.98
N ALA A 123 -11.19 10.61 -5.19
CA ALA A 123 -10.08 9.69 -5.15
C ALA A 123 -9.42 9.75 -3.77
N VAL A 124 -8.89 8.61 -3.34
CA VAL A 124 -8.02 8.48 -2.18
C VAL A 124 -6.81 7.69 -2.67
N THR A 125 -5.63 8.27 -2.56
CA THR A 125 -4.36 7.65 -2.98
C THR A 125 -3.66 6.97 -1.81
N SER A 126 -2.56 6.28 -2.10
CA SER A 126 -1.74 5.58 -1.11
C SER A 126 -1.27 6.47 0.05
N GLU A 127 -1.07 7.76 -0.19
CA GLU A 127 -0.60 8.73 0.80
C GLU A 127 -1.69 9.05 1.82
N ASP A 128 -2.94 9.03 1.40
CA ASP A 128 -4.10 9.33 2.24
C ASP A 128 -4.74 8.09 2.87
N PHE A 129 -4.27 6.89 2.56
CA PHE A 129 -4.81 5.66 3.14
C PHE A 129 -4.65 5.62 4.66
N ASN A 130 -5.62 4.99 5.32
CA ASN A 130 -5.51 4.66 6.72
C ASN A 130 -4.31 3.73 6.94
N GLY A 131 -3.41 4.14 7.82
CA GLY A 131 -2.31 3.30 8.30
C GLY A 131 -2.76 2.29 9.34
N GLY A 132 -1.86 1.36 9.67
CA GLY A 132 -2.07 0.34 10.71
C GLY A 132 -2.42 -1.02 10.14
N VAL A 133 -3.16 -1.80 10.94
CA VAL A 133 -3.48 -3.21 10.64
C VAL A 133 -4.71 -3.26 9.75
N ILE A 134 -4.49 -3.07 8.45
CA ILE A 134 -5.54 -3.10 7.44
C ILE A 134 -5.74 -4.53 6.93
N SER A 135 -6.85 -5.14 7.29
CA SER A 135 -7.19 -6.52 6.89
C SER A 135 -7.89 -6.59 5.53
N SER A 136 -8.53 -5.49 5.12
CA SER A 136 -9.39 -5.43 3.94
C SER A 136 -9.24 -4.08 3.21
N PRO A 137 -9.26 -4.04 1.87
CA PRO A 137 -9.13 -2.81 1.09
C PRO A 137 -10.03 -1.64 1.51
N GLU A 138 -11.28 -1.90 1.90
CA GLU A 138 -12.25 -0.85 2.23
C GLU A 138 -11.89 -0.09 3.51
N GLN A 139 -11.12 -0.70 4.41
CA GLN A 139 -10.62 -0.02 5.61
C GLN A 139 -9.61 1.08 5.26
N LEU A 140 -8.91 1.00 4.11
CA LEU A 140 -7.96 2.03 3.66
C LEU A 140 -8.62 3.41 3.53
N ILE A 141 -9.91 3.42 3.13
CA ILE A 141 -10.67 4.64 2.85
C ILE A 141 -11.74 4.95 3.92
N GLN A 142 -11.76 4.19 5.02
CA GLN A 142 -12.75 4.40 6.08
C GLN A 142 -12.61 5.81 6.68
N GLY A 143 -13.68 6.61 6.60
CA GLY A 143 -13.70 7.99 7.09
C GLY A 143 -12.92 8.99 6.25
N LYS A 144 -12.32 8.58 5.12
CA LYS A 144 -11.55 9.46 4.23
C LYS A 144 -12.40 10.27 3.26
N THR A 145 -13.66 9.90 3.10
CA THR A 145 -14.54 10.51 2.10
C THR A 145 -15.92 10.80 2.67
N ALA A 146 -16.40 12.03 2.48
CA ALA A 146 -17.75 12.41 2.88
C ALA A 146 -18.82 11.64 2.09
N GLY A 147 -19.87 11.24 2.80
CA GLY A 147 -21.01 10.51 2.24
C GLY A 147 -20.73 9.03 1.95
N VAL A 148 -19.63 8.46 2.45
CA VAL A 148 -19.34 7.03 2.35
C VAL A 148 -19.31 6.47 3.76
N ASN A 149 -20.23 5.56 4.06
CA ASN A 149 -20.28 4.85 5.33
C ASN A 149 -19.74 3.44 5.14
N ILE A 150 -18.66 3.11 5.84
CA ILE A 150 -18.00 1.81 5.81
C ILE A 150 -18.13 1.20 7.21
N GLN A 151 -18.91 0.14 7.32
CA GLN A 151 -19.18 -0.54 8.57
C GLN A 151 -18.70 -1.98 8.51
N GLN A 152 -17.79 -2.32 9.41
CA GLN A 152 -17.42 -3.70 9.67
C GLN A 152 -18.57 -4.35 10.44
N THR A 153 -19.14 -5.44 9.92
CA THR A 153 -20.29 -6.11 10.54
C THR A 153 -19.86 -7.04 11.68
N SER A 154 -18.57 -7.42 11.74
CA SER A 154 -18.00 -8.21 12.84
C SER A 154 -16.49 -7.98 12.94
N GLY A 155 -15.88 -8.44 14.05
CA GLY A 155 -14.43 -8.48 14.25
C GLY A 155 -13.76 -9.77 13.76
N GLU A 156 -14.48 -10.63 13.03
CA GLU A 156 -13.91 -11.86 12.47
C GLU A 156 -12.93 -11.51 11.32
N PRO A 157 -11.72 -12.09 11.29
CA PRO A 157 -10.79 -11.91 10.17
C PRO A 157 -11.41 -12.29 8.82
N GLY A 158 -11.44 -11.33 7.87
CA GLY A 158 -12.00 -11.55 6.53
C GLY A 158 -13.53 -11.46 6.46
N ALA A 159 -14.19 -10.99 7.51
CA ALA A 159 -15.62 -10.71 7.50
C ALA A 159 -16.00 -9.72 6.39
N GLY A 160 -17.24 -9.83 5.91
CA GLY A 160 -17.85 -8.85 5.04
C GLY A 160 -17.84 -7.45 5.64
N ILE A 161 -17.70 -6.46 4.77
CA ILE A 161 -17.82 -5.04 5.11
C ILE A 161 -19.04 -4.51 4.38
N SER A 162 -19.90 -3.79 5.08
CA SER A 162 -21.00 -3.06 4.45
C SER A 162 -20.49 -1.68 4.04
N VAL A 163 -20.59 -1.37 2.75
CA VAL A 163 -20.27 -0.05 2.21
C VAL A 163 -21.56 0.56 1.69
N ASN A 164 -21.90 1.76 2.17
CA ASN A 164 -23.06 2.52 1.71
C ASN A 164 -22.60 3.90 1.23
N ILE A 165 -22.93 4.26 -0.01
CA ILE A 165 -22.58 5.55 -0.60
C ILE A 165 -23.86 6.39 -0.65
N ARG A 166 -23.84 7.53 0.05
CA ARG A 166 -24.97 8.47 0.22
C ARG A 166 -26.23 7.87 0.83
N GLY A 167 -26.04 6.90 1.73
CA GLY A 167 -27.14 6.24 2.46
C GLY A 167 -27.63 4.97 1.77
N SER A 168 -28.80 4.49 2.17
CA SER A 168 -29.39 3.26 1.64
C SER A 168 -30.42 3.62 0.57
N ASN A 169 -30.19 3.14 -0.66
CA ASN A 169 -31.07 3.39 -1.81
C ASN A 169 -32.21 2.38 -1.93
N SER A 170 -32.15 1.27 -1.19
CA SER A 170 -33.14 0.21 -1.21
C SER A 170 -33.51 -0.28 0.19
N VAL A 171 -34.82 -0.52 0.38
CA VAL A 171 -35.39 -1.09 1.60
C VAL A 171 -35.35 -2.63 1.59
N ARG A 172 -35.33 -3.24 0.40
CA ARG A 172 -35.45 -4.71 0.22
C ARG A 172 -34.32 -5.34 -0.59
N GLY A 173 -33.45 -4.55 -1.20
CA GLY A 173 -32.33 -5.01 -2.03
C GLY A 173 -30.97 -4.78 -1.37
N ASP A 174 -29.93 -5.31 -2.01
CA ASP A 174 -28.55 -5.05 -1.60
C ASP A 174 -28.20 -3.56 -1.85
N ASN A 175 -27.58 -2.94 -0.85
CA ASN A 175 -27.16 -1.53 -0.87
C ASN A 175 -25.64 -1.38 -1.10
N ASN A 176 -24.90 -2.49 -1.23
CA ASN A 176 -23.47 -2.42 -1.54
C ASN A 176 -23.23 -1.78 -2.93
N PRO A 177 -22.15 -1.01 -3.08
CA PRO A 177 -21.75 -0.44 -4.36
C PRO A 177 -21.21 -1.53 -5.30
N LEU A 178 -21.09 -1.19 -6.58
CA LEU A 178 -20.32 -2.01 -7.51
C LEU A 178 -18.83 -1.79 -7.26
N PHE A 179 -18.09 -2.85 -6.95
CA PHE A 179 -16.64 -2.82 -6.93
C PHE A 179 -16.08 -3.11 -8.31
N VAL A 180 -15.10 -2.32 -8.75
CA VAL A 180 -14.40 -2.48 -10.03
C VAL A 180 -12.92 -2.50 -9.74
N VAL A 181 -12.22 -3.58 -10.05
CA VAL A 181 -10.77 -3.72 -9.83
C VAL A 181 -10.08 -3.74 -11.18
N ASP A 182 -9.19 -2.77 -11.45
CA ASP A 182 -8.48 -2.60 -12.72
C ASP A 182 -9.41 -2.68 -13.96
N GLY A 183 -10.60 -2.07 -13.86
CA GLY A 183 -11.61 -2.06 -14.94
C GLY A 183 -12.53 -3.29 -14.99
N VAL A 184 -12.30 -4.32 -14.18
CA VAL A 184 -13.16 -5.51 -14.11
C VAL A 184 -14.18 -5.37 -12.98
N PRO A 185 -15.49 -5.32 -13.28
CA PRO A 185 -16.52 -5.25 -12.26
C PRO A 185 -16.65 -6.60 -11.54
N LEU A 186 -16.54 -6.56 -10.22
CA LEU A 186 -16.78 -7.73 -9.38
C LEU A 186 -18.30 -7.95 -9.25
N ALA A 187 -18.71 -9.22 -9.33
CA ALA A 187 -20.08 -9.56 -9.00
C ALA A 187 -20.29 -9.37 -7.48
N ALA A 188 -21.25 -8.54 -7.09
CA ALA A 188 -21.70 -8.35 -5.71
C ALA A 188 -22.49 -9.58 -5.20
N GLY A 189 -21.93 -10.78 -5.41
CA GLY A 189 -22.50 -12.04 -4.96
C GLY A 189 -21.76 -12.56 -3.74
N ASN A 190 -22.48 -13.18 -2.82
CA ASN A 190 -21.91 -14.01 -1.77
C ASN A 190 -20.86 -14.95 -2.36
N THR A 191 -19.58 -14.72 -2.08
CA THR A 191 -18.49 -15.68 -2.37
C THR A 191 -18.42 -16.79 -1.32
N SER A 192 -19.40 -16.83 -0.42
CA SER A 192 -19.61 -17.91 0.53
C SER A 192 -19.98 -19.18 -0.25
N PRO A 193 -19.25 -20.30 -0.14
CA PRO A 193 -19.68 -21.56 -0.74
C PRO A 193 -21.10 -21.88 -0.26
N GLY A 194 -22.04 -21.86 -1.19
CA GLY A 194 -23.47 -21.99 -0.91
C GLY A 194 -23.81 -23.35 -0.31
N GLY A 195 -24.54 -23.31 0.80
CA GLY A 195 -25.15 -24.46 1.45
C GLY A 195 -25.81 -24.01 2.75
N ASP A 196 -27.01 -23.43 2.67
CA ASP A 196 -27.87 -23.30 3.85
C ASP A 196 -28.39 -24.70 4.21
N THR A 197 -27.71 -25.35 5.15
CA THR A 197 -28.10 -26.65 5.72
C THR A 197 -28.81 -26.51 7.05
N GLY A 198 -29.40 -25.34 7.37
CA GLY A 198 -30.18 -25.16 8.60
C GLY A 198 -29.36 -25.18 9.90
N SER A 199 -28.03 -25.06 9.80
CA SER A 199 -27.10 -25.01 10.92
C SER A 199 -25.99 -23.99 10.62
N GLY A 200 -26.22 -22.72 10.95
CA GLY A 200 -25.21 -21.66 10.89
C GLY A 200 -24.84 -21.23 9.46
N GLY A 201 -25.49 -20.19 8.96
CA GLY A 201 -25.13 -19.58 7.68
C GLY A 201 -23.68 -19.09 7.70
N SER A 202 -22.88 -19.46 6.71
CA SER A 202 -21.54 -18.91 6.52
C SER A 202 -21.64 -17.42 6.20
N ALA A 203 -21.10 -16.57 7.06
CA ALA A 203 -21.13 -15.12 6.91
C ALA A 203 -20.67 -14.69 5.50
N VAL A 204 -21.29 -13.62 4.99
CA VAL A 204 -20.90 -13.02 3.71
C VAL A 204 -19.42 -12.66 3.78
N ARG A 205 -18.60 -13.27 2.92
CA ARG A 205 -17.18 -12.93 2.80
C ARG A 205 -17.03 -11.68 1.95
N ASN A 206 -16.09 -10.83 2.34
CA ASN A 206 -15.76 -9.63 1.58
C ASN A 206 -15.27 -10.01 0.16
N PRO A 207 -15.90 -9.47 -0.92
CA PRO A 207 -15.52 -9.78 -2.29
C PRO A 207 -14.11 -9.31 -2.65
N LEU A 208 -13.52 -8.39 -1.88
CA LEU A 208 -12.16 -7.87 -2.03
C LEU A 208 -11.13 -8.63 -1.19
N ASN A 209 -11.50 -9.71 -0.50
CA ASN A 209 -10.56 -10.51 0.28
C ASN A 209 -9.44 -11.13 -0.55
N PHE A 210 -9.59 -11.27 -1.87
CA PHE A 210 -8.48 -11.72 -2.74
C PHE A 210 -7.43 -10.63 -2.97
N LEU A 211 -7.77 -9.36 -2.76
CA LEU A 211 -6.93 -8.22 -3.06
C LEU A 211 -6.09 -7.83 -1.85
N ASN A 212 -4.79 -7.69 -2.09
CA ASN A 212 -3.85 -7.25 -1.08
C ASN A 212 -3.89 -5.71 -0.95
N PRO A 213 -4.14 -5.15 0.25
CA PRO A 213 -4.15 -3.69 0.46
C PRO A 213 -2.84 -3.01 0.02
N SER A 214 -1.69 -3.68 0.17
CA SER A 214 -0.38 -3.15 -0.21
C SER A 214 -0.21 -2.93 -1.71
N ASP A 215 -1.03 -3.61 -2.53
CA ASP A 215 -1.02 -3.52 -4.00
C ASP A 215 -1.94 -2.45 -4.55
N ILE A 216 -2.70 -1.77 -3.70
CA ILE A 216 -3.63 -0.73 -4.13
C ILE A 216 -2.87 0.58 -4.30
N GLU A 217 -3.04 1.21 -5.46
CA GLU A 217 -2.48 2.53 -5.79
C GLU A 217 -3.46 3.63 -5.41
N SER A 218 -4.72 3.46 -5.81
CA SER A 218 -5.78 4.41 -5.51
C SER A 218 -7.14 3.74 -5.45
N ILE A 219 -8.06 4.36 -4.70
CA ILE A 219 -9.47 3.99 -4.65
C ILE A 219 -10.28 5.23 -5.01
N SER A 220 -11.01 5.13 -6.12
CA SER A 220 -11.91 6.19 -6.61
C SER A 220 -13.36 5.82 -6.36
N ILE A 221 -14.12 6.75 -5.80
CA ILE A 221 -15.50 6.55 -5.40
C ILE A 221 -16.40 7.45 -6.24
N LEU A 222 -17.22 6.84 -7.08
CA LEU A 222 -18.23 7.51 -7.89
C LEU A 222 -19.55 7.54 -7.10
N LYS A 223 -19.96 8.74 -6.66
CA LYS A 223 -21.13 8.92 -5.77
C LYS A 223 -22.39 9.38 -6.48
N ASP A 224 -22.25 9.92 -7.70
CA ASP A 224 -23.34 10.50 -8.48
C ASP A 224 -23.74 9.64 -9.66
N ALA A 225 -25.02 9.71 -10.01
CA ALA A 225 -25.59 9.00 -11.15
C ALA A 225 -24.93 9.38 -12.49
N SER A 226 -24.45 10.61 -12.66
CA SER A 226 -23.71 11.03 -13.86
C SER A 226 -22.36 10.33 -13.97
N ALA A 227 -21.68 10.13 -12.85
CA ALA A 227 -20.37 9.50 -12.77
C ALA A 227 -20.48 7.97 -12.88
N THR A 228 -21.56 7.37 -12.35
CA THR A 228 -21.79 5.92 -12.41
C THR A 228 -22.50 5.44 -13.68
N ALA A 229 -23.02 6.35 -14.52
CA ALA A 229 -23.78 6.03 -15.73
C ALA A 229 -23.07 5.03 -16.67
N ILE A 230 -21.73 5.08 -16.72
CA ILE A 230 -20.91 4.16 -17.52
C ILE A 230 -21.11 2.70 -17.10
N TYR A 231 -21.39 2.44 -15.83
CA TYR A 231 -21.62 1.10 -15.27
C TYR A 231 -23.10 0.68 -15.25
N GLY A 232 -23.99 1.53 -15.76
CA GLY A 232 -25.41 1.26 -15.89
C GLY A 232 -26.11 1.04 -14.56
N SER A 233 -27.16 0.21 -14.58
CA SER A 233 -28.00 -0.08 -13.40
C SER A 233 -27.24 -0.70 -12.23
N ARG A 234 -26.10 -1.36 -12.49
CA ARG A 234 -25.23 -1.93 -11.45
C ARG A 234 -24.53 -0.86 -10.61
N GLY A 235 -24.37 0.36 -11.14
CA GLY A 235 -23.80 1.50 -10.43
C GLY A 235 -24.81 2.36 -9.66
N ALA A 236 -26.07 1.92 -9.52
CA ALA A 236 -27.13 2.70 -8.87
C ALA A 236 -26.85 2.98 -7.37
N ASN A 237 -26.09 2.11 -6.71
CA ASN A 237 -25.65 2.28 -5.31
C ASN A 237 -24.28 2.96 -5.19
N GLY A 238 -23.77 3.55 -6.28
CA GLY A 238 -22.40 4.03 -6.37
C GLY A 238 -21.44 2.96 -6.91
N VAL A 239 -20.23 3.41 -7.28
CA VAL A 239 -19.17 2.55 -7.81
C VAL A 239 -17.87 2.86 -7.09
N VAL A 240 -17.19 1.81 -6.64
CA VAL A 240 -15.85 1.89 -6.03
C VAL A 240 -14.86 1.28 -7.01
N ILE A 241 -14.05 2.13 -7.62
CA ILE A 241 -12.99 1.76 -8.55
C ILE A 241 -11.70 1.63 -7.77
N ILE A 242 -11.03 0.49 -7.91
CA ILE A 242 -9.77 0.19 -7.26
C ILE A 242 -8.73 0.02 -8.36
N THR A 243 -7.72 0.88 -8.31
CA THR A 243 -6.57 0.86 -9.21
C THR A 243 -5.40 0.26 -8.46
N THR A 244 -4.70 -0.65 -9.11
CA THR A 244 -3.59 -1.34 -8.47
C THR A 244 -2.26 -0.89 -9.02
N LYS A 245 -1.26 -0.92 -8.15
CA LYS A 245 0.08 -0.41 -8.45
C LYS A 245 0.59 -1.06 -9.71
N SER A 246 1.05 -0.21 -10.62
CA SER A 246 1.72 -0.62 -11.86
C SER A 246 3.23 -0.41 -11.75
N GLY A 247 4.02 -1.05 -12.61
CA GLY A 247 5.48 -0.93 -12.59
C GLY A 247 6.00 0.41 -13.14
N LYS A 248 5.23 1.50 -13.00
CA LYS A 248 5.52 2.80 -13.62
C LYS A 248 6.69 3.55 -12.96
N SER A 249 7.08 3.19 -11.74
CA SER A 249 8.18 3.82 -11.02
C SER A 249 9.51 3.73 -11.79
N SER A 250 10.36 4.74 -11.60
CA SER A 250 11.64 5.05 -12.27
C SER A 250 12.43 3.86 -12.84
N ALA A 251 13.10 4.09 -13.98
CA ALA A 251 13.97 3.12 -14.62
C ALA A 251 14.97 2.51 -13.62
N GLY A 252 15.07 1.18 -13.63
CA GLY A 252 15.83 0.40 -12.65
C GLY A 252 14.90 -0.47 -11.81
N GLY A 253 15.13 -1.79 -11.84
CA GLY A 253 14.30 -2.72 -11.08
C GLY A 253 14.28 -2.39 -9.59
N ARG A 254 13.10 -2.23 -9.01
CA ARG A 254 12.87 -1.95 -7.59
C ARG A 254 12.24 -3.15 -6.92
N VAL A 255 12.88 -3.63 -5.86
CA VAL A 255 12.33 -4.65 -4.97
C VAL A 255 11.86 -3.95 -3.71
N GLU A 256 10.62 -4.21 -3.31
CA GLU A 256 10.06 -3.72 -2.06
C GLU A 256 9.68 -4.91 -1.17
N PHE A 257 10.09 -4.84 0.08
CA PHE A 257 9.68 -5.80 1.11
C PHE A 257 8.98 -5.04 2.24
N ALA A 258 7.75 -5.44 2.54
CA ALA A 258 6.97 -4.91 3.64
C ALA A 258 6.57 -6.05 4.57
N SER A 259 6.80 -5.88 5.87
CA SER A 259 6.43 -6.83 6.90
C SER A 259 5.78 -6.10 8.06
N SER A 260 4.66 -6.64 8.56
CA SER A 260 3.96 -6.10 9.71
C SER A 260 3.56 -7.21 10.68
N LEU A 261 3.75 -6.94 11.97
CA LEU A 261 3.28 -7.75 13.08
C LEU A 261 2.18 -6.98 13.83
N SER A 262 1.12 -7.67 14.22
CA SER A 262 -0.06 -7.06 14.82
C SER A 262 -0.53 -7.88 16.02
N ILE A 263 -0.70 -7.22 17.17
CA ILE A 263 -1.24 -7.85 18.37
C ILE A 263 -2.67 -7.34 18.58
N ALA A 264 -3.62 -8.25 18.76
CA ALA A 264 -5.01 -7.91 19.02
C ALA A 264 -5.50 -8.56 20.31
N THR A 265 -6.29 -7.81 21.06
CA THR A 265 -6.95 -8.21 22.31
C THR A 265 -8.43 -7.85 22.25
N PRO A 266 -9.29 -8.52 23.05
CA PRO A 266 -10.70 -8.10 23.19
C PRO A 266 -10.79 -6.66 23.69
N ALA A 267 -11.44 -5.78 22.92
CA ALA A 267 -11.52 -4.35 23.25
C ALA A 267 -12.47 -4.07 24.44
N ASN A 268 -13.58 -4.80 24.52
CA ASN A 268 -14.57 -4.69 25.58
C ASN A 268 -15.01 -6.10 26.00
N ARG A 269 -15.27 -6.28 27.30
CA ARG A 269 -15.93 -7.45 27.87
C ARG A 269 -17.25 -6.99 28.49
N TYR A 270 -18.25 -7.86 28.51
CA TYR A 270 -19.47 -7.61 29.25
C TYR A 270 -19.18 -7.66 30.74
N ASP A 271 -19.81 -6.75 31.49
CA ASP A 271 -19.85 -6.83 32.94
C ASP A 271 -20.89 -7.88 33.31
N LEU A 272 -20.41 -9.05 33.76
CA LEU A 272 -21.25 -10.19 34.10
C LEU A 272 -21.10 -10.47 35.59
N LEU A 273 -22.20 -10.88 36.22
CA LEU A 273 -22.17 -11.32 37.61
C LEU A 273 -21.16 -12.45 37.78
N SER A 274 -20.34 -12.36 38.82
CA SER A 274 -19.58 -13.50 39.32
C SER A 274 -20.53 -14.58 39.83
N ARG A 275 -19.98 -15.79 40.06
CA ARG A 275 -20.76 -16.90 40.64
C ARG A 275 -21.53 -16.49 41.89
N ASP A 276 -20.87 -15.83 42.83
CA ASP A 276 -21.47 -15.51 44.12
C ASP A 276 -22.57 -14.45 43.97
N GLU A 277 -22.32 -13.40 43.18
CA GLU A 277 -23.32 -12.37 42.87
C GLU A 277 -24.54 -12.96 42.13
N PHE A 278 -24.33 -13.94 41.26
CA PHE A 278 -25.42 -14.66 40.59
C PHE A 278 -26.26 -15.48 41.59
N LEU A 279 -25.63 -16.20 42.52
CA LEU A 279 -26.33 -16.98 43.55
C LEU A 279 -27.08 -16.09 44.55
N ASP A 280 -26.50 -14.94 44.91
CA ASP A 280 -27.14 -13.91 45.74
C ASP A 280 -28.37 -13.33 45.02
N ALA A 281 -28.24 -13.02 43.72
CA ALA A 281 -29.35 -12.55 42.91
C ALA A 281 -30.48 -13.60 42.82
N VAL A 282 -30.16 -14.88 42.62
CA VAL A 282 -31.16 -15.97 42.61
C VAL A 282 -31.94 -16.01 43.92
N THR A 283 -31.26 -15.86 45.05
CA THR A 283 -31.89 -15.84 46.39
C THR A 283 -32.76 -14.59 46.56
N LEU A 284 -32.25 -13.42 46.14
CA LEU A 284 -32.97 -12.14 46.21
C LEU A 284 -34.30 -12.16 45.46
N TYR A 285 -34.36 -12.81 44.30
CA TYR A 285 -35.57 -12.94 43.49
C TYR A 285 -36.45 -14.15 43.85
N GLY A 286 -36.20 -14.81 44.99
CA GLY A 286 -37.04 -15.89 45.53
C GLY A 286 -36.75 -17.29 44.98
N GLY A 287 -35.62 -17.49 44.31
CA GLY A 287 -35.14 -18.79 43.85
C GLY A 287 -34.34 -19.56 44.90
N ASN A 288 -34.03 -20.83 44.60
CA ASN A 288 -33.18 -21.68 45.44
C ASN A 288 -31.76 -21.75 44.86
N ALA A 289 -30.82 -20.98 45.41
CA ALA A 289 -29.43 -20.94 44.97
C ALA A 289 -28.74 -22.33 45.01
N SER A 290 -29.06 -23.19 45.98
CA SER A 290 -28.47 -24.53 46.07
C SER A 290 -28.87 -25.45 44.92
N ALA A 291 -30.03 -25.22 44.29
CA ALA A 291 -30.51 -26.03 43.16
C ALA A 291 -29.76 -25.72 41.85
N VAL A 292 -29.13 -24.54 41.73
CA VAL A 292 -28.40 -24.09 40.54
C VAL A 292 -26.88 -24.01 40.77
N ASN A 293 -26.42 -24.27 41.99
CA ASN A 293 -25.01 -24.22 42.35
C ASN A 293 -24.31 -25.56 42.05
N PHE A 294 -23.76 -25.69 40.85
CA PHE A 294 -23.00 -26.87 40.43
C PHE A 294 -21.49 -26.77 40.70
N GLY A 295 -21.03 -25.77 41.47
CA GLY A 295 -19.64 -25.65 41.89
C GLY A 295 -18.69 -24.92 40.93
N GLY A 296 -19.11 -24.60 39.71
CA GLY A 296 -18.28 -23.92 38.71
C GLY A 296 -18.20 -22.40 38.88
N ASN A 297 -17.04 -21.81 38.55
CA ASN A 297 -16.82 -20.35 38.48
C ASN A 297 -15.94 -20.01 37.26
N THR A 298 -16.39 -20.42 36.07
CA THR A 298 -15.64 -20.23 34.83
C THR A 298 -15.92 -18.86 34.24
N ASP A 299 -14.87 -18.09 33.96
CA ASP A 299 -14.98 -16.91 33.10
C ASP A 299 -15.13 -17.37 31.65
N TRP A 300 -16.38 -17.42 31.19
CA TRP A 300 -16.69 -17.81 29.82
C TRP A 300 -16.17 -16.84 28.78
N GLN A 301 -16.05 -15.55 29.10
CA GLN A 301 -15.50 -14.56 28.17
C GLN A 301 -14.00 -14.76 27.99
N ASP A 302 -13.28 -15.07 29.06
CA ASP A 302 -11.86 -15.43 28.97
C ASP A 302 -11.65 -16.76 28.24
N PHE A 303 -12.52 -17.75 28.47
CA PHE A 303 -12.40 -19.07 27.83
C PHE A 303 -12.54 -19.03 26.30
N ILE A 304 -13.40 -18.14 25.77
CA ILE A 304 -13.64 -18.03 24.33
C ILE A 304 -12.77 -16.96 23.66
N THR A 305 -12.09 -16.12 24.43
CA THR A 305 -11.25 -15.04 23.89
C THR A 305 -9.78 -15.30 24.09
N ARG A 306 -8.95 -14.68 23.27
CA ARG A 306 -7.49 -14.79 23.35
C ARG A 306 -6.81 -13.55 22.83
N THR A 307 -5.63 -13.27 23.38
CA THR A 307 -4.66 -12.35 22.78
C THR A 307 -3.98 -13.05 21.62
N VAL A 308 -3.93 -12.40 20.47
CA VAL A 308 -3.39 -13.00 19.24
C VAL A 308 -2.36 -12.12 18.58
N ALA A 309 -1.34 -12.77 17.99
CA ALA A 309 -0.34 -12.13 17.15
C ALA A 309 -0.53 -12.58 15.69
N SER A 310 -0.74 -11.62 14.80
CA SER A 310 -0.96 -11.80 13.37
C SER A 310 0.19 -11.20 12.57
N GLN A 311 0.48 -11.79 11.41
CA GLN A 311 1.58 -11.35 10.55
C GLN A 311 1.12 -11.15 9.10
N ASN A 312 1.74 -10.17 8.43
CA ASN A 312 1.55 -9.91 7.01
C ASN A 312 2.91 -9.57 6.38
N GLN A 313 3.24 -10.24 5.28
CA GLN A 313 4.51 -10.12 4.58
C GLN A 313 4.21 -9.95 3.10
N ASN A 314 4.86 -8.96 2.48
CA ASN A 314 4.67 -8.62 1.08
C ASN A 314 6.03 -8.38 0.43
N VAL A 315 6.27 -9.07 -0.68
CA VAL A 315 7.42 -8.86 -1.54
C VAL A 315 6.88 -8.42 -2.88
N SER A 316 7.36 -7.29 -3.39
CA SER A 316 7.04 -6.86 -4.75
C SER A 316 8.29 -6.52 -5.52
N TYR A 317 8.25 -6.78 -6.82
CA TYR A 317 9.26 -6.38 -7.78
C TYR A 317 8.57 -5.54 -8.84
N SER A 318 9.14 -4.38 -9.16
CA SER A 318 8.67 -3.51 -10.23
C SER A 318 9.84 -3.11 -11.11
N ASN A 319 9.61 -3.00 -12.41
CA ASN A 319 10.62 -2.52 -13.34
C ASN A 319 9.96 -1.86 -14.54
N ASN A 320 10.38 -0.63 -14.84
CA ASN A 320 10.09 0.06 -16.08
C ASN A 320 11.31 -0.07 -17.01
N TYR A 321 11.14 -0.78 -18.12
CA TYR A 321 12.22 -1.02 -19.10
C TYR A 321 12.07 -0.13 -20.36
N GLY A 322 11.38 1.00 -20.23
CA GLY A 322 11.18 2.00 -21.28
C GLY A 322 10.06 1.63 -22.25
N LYS A 323 10.13 0.46 -22.89
CA LYS A 323 9.07 -0.03 -23.81
C LYS A 323 7.87 -0.62 -23.08
N GLY A 324 7.94 -0.77 -21.77
CA GLY A 324 6.86 -1.34 -20.98
C GLY A 324 7.25 -1.40 -19.52
N ASN A 325 6.34 -1.95 -18.73
CA ASN A 325 6.55 -2.15 -17.31
C ASN A 325 6.07 -3.52 -16.87
N ILE A 326 6.67 -3.99 -15.78
CA ILE A 326 6.29 -5.22 -15.10
C ILE A 326 6.21 -4.92 -13.61
N ARG A 327 5.19 -5.47 -12.95
CA ARG A 327 5.11 -5.56 -11.49
C ARG A 327 4.68 -6.96 -11.09
N ALA A 328 5.48 -7.63 -10.29
CA ALA A 328 5.15 -8.89 -9.66
C ALA A 328 5.01 -8.66 -8.16
N THR A 329 4.01 -9.26 -7.52
CA THR A 329 3.82 -9.16 -6.08
C THR A 329 3.41 -10.50 -5.51
N PHE A 330 4.01 -10.83 -4.38
CA PHE A 330 3.69 -12.00 -3.58
C PHE A 330 3.44 -11.56 -2.15
N GLY A 331 2.31 -11.97 -1.60
CA GLY A 331 1.90 -11.62 -0.25
C GLY A 331 1.45 -12.85 0.54
N TYR A 332 1.89 -12.92 1.79
CA TYR A 332 1.46 -13.91 2.77
C TYR A 332 0.90 -13.21 4.01
N GLN A 333 -0.34 -13.52 4.37
CA GLN A 333 -0.99 -12.99 5.55
C GLN A 333 -1.59 -14.12 6.37
N LYS A 334 -1.31 -14.11 7.67
CA LYS A 334 -1.96 -14.97 8.66
C LYS A 334 -2.50 -14.10 9.78
N GLN A 335 -3.82 -13.96 9.80
CA GLN A 335 -4.54 -13.16 10.76
C GLN A 335 -5.37 -14.06 11.67
N PHE A 336 -5.18 -13.95 12.97
CA PHE A 336 -5.99 -14.64 13.96
C PHE A 336 -7.04 -13.69 14.51
N GLY A 337 -8.23 -14.22 14.81
CA GLY A 337 -9.24 -13.46 15.52
C GLY A 337 -9.09 -13.63 17.03
N VAL A 338 -9.59 -12.64 17.77
CA VAL A 338 -9.59 -12.61 19.24
C VAL A 338 -10.54 -13.64 19.85
N ILE A 339 -11.44 -14.23 19.06
CA ILE A 339 -12.28 -15.36 19.46
C ILE A 339 -11.57 -16.66 19.09
N GLU A 340 -11.61 -17.65 19.97
CA GLU A 340 -11.02 -18.96 19.72
C GLU A 340 -11.53 -19.60 18.42
N LYS A 341 -10.63 -20.35 17.77
CA LYS A 341 -10.89 -21.03 16.48
C LYS A 341 -11.25 -20.11 15.30
N THR A 342 -11.00 -18.80 15.39
CA THR A 342 -11.15 -17.88 14.26
C THR A 342 -9.79 -17.45 13.68
N SER A 343 -9.64 -17.54 12.36
CA SER A 343 -8.43 -17.13 11.64
C SER A 343 -8.68 -17.00 10.13
N LEU A 344 -7.93 -16.13 9.48
CA LEU A 344 -7.82 -16.00 8.03
C LEU A 344 -6.37 -16.18 7.61
N GLU A 345 -6.14 -17.09 6.68
CA GLU A 345 -4.85 -17.24 6.00
C GLU A 345 -5.04 -16.91 4.52
N ARG A 346 -4.17 -16.05 4.00
CA ARG A 346 -4.26 -15.54 2.64
C ARG A 346 -2.89 -15.55 2.00
N ILE A 347 -2.82 -16.21 0.84
CA ILE A 347 -1.67 -16.22 -0.05
C ILE A 347 -2.10 -15.51 -1.32
N THR A 348 -1.40 -14.45 -1.69
CA THR A 348 -1.68 -13.65 -2.88
C THR A 348 -0.49 -13.65 -3.81
N GLY A 349 -0.77 -13.79 -5.10
CA GLY A 349 0.20 -13.63 -6.16
C GLY A 349 -0.41 -12.75 -7.24
N ARG A 350 0.35 -11.75 -7.70
CA ARG A 350 -0.07 -10.84 -8.76
C ARG A 350 1.05 -10.61 -9.75
N LEU A 351 0.69 -10.58 -11.03
CA LEU A 351 1.56 -10.16 -12.11
C LEU A 351 0.81 -9.13 -12.96
N ASN A 352 1.40 -7.95 -13.12
CA ASN A 352 0.98 -6.92 -14.04
C ASN A 352 2.09 -6.73 -15.07
N LEU A 353 1.76 -6.83 -16.35
CA LEU A 353 2.68 -6.67 -17.47
C LEU A 353 2.02 -5.75 -18.49
N THR A 354 2.69 -4.66 -18.84
CA THR A 354 2.29 -3.77 -19.94
C THR A 354 3.44 -3.66 -20.92
N HIS A 355 3.17 -3.76 -22.22
CA HIS A 355 4.18 -3.62 -23.27
C HIS A 355 3.66 -2.76 -24.41
N ARG A 356 4.42 -1.72 -24.76
CA ARG A 356 4.09 -0.80 -25.83
C ARG A 356 4.75 -1.25 -27.12
N PHE A 357 3.92 -1.48 -28.13
CA PHE A 357 4.32 -1.83 -29.49
C PHE A 357 4.13 -0.62 -30.42
N LEU A 358 4.82 -0.65 -31.57
CA LEU A 358 4.60 0.27 -32.68
C LEU A 358 4.68 1.77 -32.30
N ASP A 359 5.71 2.19 -31.56
CA ASP A 359 5.89 3.57 -31.09
C ASP A 359 4.66 4.10 -30.34
N ASP A 360 4.22 3.34 -29.33
CA ASP A 360 3.08 3.66 -28.46
C ASP A 360 1.71 3.67 -29.14
N LYS A 361 1.61 3.15 -30.38
CA LYS A 361 0.32 3.00 -31.09
C LYS A 361 -0.48 1.78 -30.65
N LEU A 362 0.14 0.86 -29.91
CA LEU A 362 -0.49 -0.31 -29.34
C LEU A 362 0.12 -0.58 -27.96
N THR A 363 -0.73 -0.77 -26.96
CA THR A 363 -0.36 -1.06 -25.56
C THR A 363 -0.99 -2.37 -25.12
#